data_AF-A0A3N5U4B3-F1
#
_entry.id   AF-A0A3N5U4B3-F1
#
_cell.length_a   1.000
_cell.length_b   1.000
_cell.length_c   1.000
_cell.angle_alpha   90.00
_cell.angle_beta   90.00
_cell.angle_gamma   90.00
#
_symmetry.space_group_name_H-M   'P 1'
#
loop_
_entity.id
_entity.type
_entity.pdbx_description
1 polymer ?
#
loop_
_entity_poly.entity_id
_entity_poly.type
_entity_poly.pdbx_seq_one_letter_code
_entity_poly.pdbx_strand_id
1 'polypeptide(L)'
;RHGRKLGLEDKFLGKPAGECISIYKTTYPELAEREKNIAEEVAAEEERFFETLKKGEHEFEKLLPNLMKNPKKVIPGRVAFRLYDTFGFPLEITEELASEHGMTVDREDFNKAFEAHQELSKQGADKVFKGGLADNTEMTRKLHTATHLLHKALRMVLGDHVQQKGSNITVERLRFDFVHPDKMTDAQISQVEAIVNEQIKRKLPVNMQMMDLEEAKKSGAMALFGEKYEKIVKVYTMGDFSREVCGGPHVENTSDLGVFKITKEQSSSAGVRRIRAVLE
;
A
#
# COMPACT_ATOMS: atom_id res chain seq x y z
N ARG A 1 -13.47 -16.64 11.77
CA ARG A 1 -14.08 -16.47 13.12
C ARG A 1 -15.10 -17.56 13.45
N HIS A 2 -16.20 -17.70 12.70
CA HIS A 2 -17.19 -18.77 12.99
C HIS A 2 -16.58 -20.18 13.01
N GLY A 3 -15.62 -20.48 12.13
CA GLY A 3 -14.87 -21.75 12.21
C GLY A 3 -14.22 -21.98 13.58
N ARG A 4 -13.59 -20.97 14.18
CA ARG A 4 -13.01 -21.08 15.54
C ARG A 4 -14.06 -21.30 16.62
N LYS A 5 -15.23 -20.66 16.50
CA LYS A 5 -16.37 -20.93 17.41
C LYS A 5 -16.85 -22.37 17.34
N LEU A 6 -16.65 -23.02 16.19
CA LEU A 6 -16.93 -24.44 15.97
C LEU A 6 -15.75 -25.35 16.35
N GLY A 7 -14.66 -24.81 16.92
CA GLY A 7 -13.47 -25.56 17.31
C GLY A 7 -12.47 -25.83 16.17
N LEU A 8 -12.61 -25.16 15.02
CA LEU A 8 -11.63 -25.25 13.94
C LEU A 8 -10.47 -24.29 14.21
N GLU A 9 -9.31 -24.83 14.59
CA GLU A 9 -8.11 -24.05 14.90
C GLU A 9 -7.12 -23.95 13.73
N ASP A 10 -7.23 -24.86 12.76
CA ASP A 10 -6.42 -24.91 11.55
C ASP A 10 -7.11 -24.26 10.35
N LYS A 11 -6.33 -24.01 9.28
CA LYS A 11 -6.82 -23.55 7.98
C LYS A 11 -7.89 -24.50 7.45
N PHE A 12 -9.10 -23.99 7.24
CA PHE A 12 -10.23 -24.82 6.83
C PHE A 12 -10.95 -24.31 5.59
N LEU A 13 -10.78 -23.02 5.22
CA LEU A 13 -11.52 -22.40 4.11
C LEU A 13 -11.15 -22.96 2.73
N GLY A 14 -9.98 -23.59 2.59
CA GLY A 14 -9.59 -24.25 1.34
C GLY A 14 -10.54 -25.37 0.92
N LYS A 15 -11.08 -26.13 1.88
CA LYS A 15 -12.02 -27.23 1.59
C LYS A 15 -13.36 -26.73 1.01
N PRO A 16 -14.13 -25.84 1.69
CA PRO A 16 -15.37 -25.32 1.12
C PRO A 16 -15.13 -24.51 -0.16
N ALA A 17 -13.99 -23.83 -0.31
CA ALA A 17 -13.65 -23.17 -1.57
C ALA A 17 -13.55 -24.16 -2.74
N GLY A 18 -12.88 -25.30 -2.53
CA GLY A 18 -12.79 -26.38 -3.52
C GLY A 18 -14.15 -27.01 -3.88
N GLU A 19 -15.02 -27.19 -2.89
CA GLU A 19 -16.39 -27.67 -3.13
C GLU A 19 -17.20 -26.66 -3.97
N CYS A 20 -17.11 -25.37 -3.66
CA CYS A 20 -17.74 -24.32 -4.47
C CYS A 20 -17.24 -24.35 -5.93
N ILE A 21 -15.92 -24.45 -6.15
CA ILE A 21 -15.36 -24.56 -7.50
C ILE A 21 -15.92 -25.80 -8.22
N SER A 22 -15.98 -26.94 -7.53
CA SER A 22 -16.51 -28.18 -8.09
C SER A 22 -17.97 -28.09 -8.53
N ILE A 23 -18.81 -27.40 -7.75
CA ILE A 23 -20.23 -27.18 -8.06
C ILE A 23 -20.39 -26.24 -9.27
N TYR A 24 -19.58 -25.19 -9.35
CA TYR A 24 -19.81 -24.08 -10.29
C TYR A 24 -18.96 -24.12 -11.56
N LYS A 25 -17.90 -24.94 -11.64
CA LYS A 25 -16.96 -24.96 -12.78
C LYS A 25 -17.59 -25.27 -14.14
N THR A 26 -18.73 -25.95 -14.18
CA THR A 26 -19.45 -26.24 -15.43
C THR A 26 -20.06 -24.97 -16.03
N THR A 27 -20.54 -24.08 -15.18
CA THR A 27 -21.16 -22.80 -15.58
C THR A 27 -20.11 -21.70 -15.73
N TYR A 28 -19.07 -21.75 -14.90
CA TYR A 28 -17.98 -20.77 -14.83
C TYR A 28 -16.61 -21.48 -15.00
N PRO A 29 -16.19 -21.77 -16.25
CA PRO A 29 -14.95 -22.49 -16.54
C PRO A 29 -13.70 -21.83 -15.95
N GLU A 30 -13.70 -20.51 -15.78
CA GLU A 30 -12.61 -19.74 -15.19
C GLU A 30 -12.28 -20.16 -13.74
N LEU A 31 -13.25 -20.74 -13.02
CA LEU A 31 -13.03 -21.26 -11.68
C LEU A 31 -12.14 -22.51 -11.70
N ALA A 32 -12.28 -23.37 -12.71
CA ALA A 32 -11.40 -24.52 -12.89
C ALA A 32 -10.02 -24.09 -13.39
N GLU A 33 -9.97 -23.15 -14.35
CA GLU A 33 -8.69 -22.65 -14.88
C GLU A 33 -7.83 -21.98 -13.81
N ARG A 34 -8.47 -21.30 -12.85
CA ARG A 34 -7.79 -20.54 -11.78
C ARG A 34 -7.83 -21.23 -10.42
N GLU A 35 -8.25 -22.49 -10.35
CA GLU A 35 -8.46 -23.22 -9.09
C GLU A 35 -7.24 -23.14 -8.17
N LYS A 36 -6.05 -23.40 -8.71
CA LYS A 36 -4.80 -23.32 -7.96
C LYS A 36 -4.57 -21.93 -7.36
N ASN A 37 -4.70 -20.88 -8.17
CA ASN A 37 -4.50 -19.51 -7.72
C ASN A 37 -5.54 -19.11 -6.67
N ILE A 38 -6.80 -19.51 -6.84
CA ILE A 38 -7.88 -19.27 -5.88
C ILE A 38 -7.54 -19.94 -4.55
N ALA A 39 -7.12 -21.21 -4.57
CA ALA A 39 -6.76 -21.94 -3.37
C ALA A 39 -5.57 -21.31 -2.64
N GLU A 40 -4.54 -20.89 -3.36
CA GLU A 40 -3.36 -20.19 -2.80
C GLU A 40 -3.75 -18.85 -2.16
N GLU A 41 -4.55 -18.03 -2.84
CA GLU A 41 -5.02 -16.74 -2.31
C GLU A 41 -5.94 -16.90 -1.09
N VAL A 42 -6.88 -17.87 -1.12
CA VAL A 42 -7.74 -18.17 0.04
C VAL A 42 -6.90 -18.62 1.23
N ALA A 43 -5.92 -19.49 1.02
CA ALA A 43 -5.05 -19.97 2.11
C ALA A 43 -4.15 -18.87 2.68
N ALA A 44 -3.64 -17.97 1.83
CA ALA A 44 -2.85 -16.82 2.24
C ALA A 44 -3.71 -15.79 3.00
N GLU A 45 -4.93 -15.53 2.53
CA GLU A 45 -5.84 -14.60 3.19
C GLU A 45 -6.34 -15.15 4.53
N GLU A 46 -6.66 -16.45 4.60
CA GLU A 46 -7.05 -17.11 5.85
C GLU A 46 -5.95 -16.99 6.91
N GLU A 47 -4.68 -17.16 6.51
CA GLU A 47 -3.52 -16.99 7.40
C GLU A 47 -3.37 -15.55 7.89
N ARG A 48 -3.37 -14.57 6.98
CA ARG A 48 -3.29 -13.13 7.33
C ARG A 48 -4.44 -12.71 8.24
N PHE A 49 -5.66 -13.14 7.92
CA PHE A 49 -6.84 -12.86 8.71
C PHE A 49 -6.76 -13.50 10.09
N PHE A 50 -6.26 -14.73 10.20
CA PHE A 50 -6.14 -15.42 11.49
C PHE A 50 -5.15 -14.72 12.43
N GLU A 51 -4.01 -14.27 11.93
CA GLU A 51 -3.08 -13.46 12.72
C GLU A 51 -3.70 -12.14 13.19
N THR A 52 -4.44 -11.48 12.29
CA THR A 52 -5.11 -10.20 12.56
C THR A 52 -6.21 -10.38 13.61
N LEU A 53 -7.01 -11.45 13.47
CA LEU A 53 -8.05 -11.84 14.40
C LEU A 53 -7.48 -12.12 15.80
N LYS A 54 -6.40 -12.91 15.91
CA LYS A 54 -5.73 -13.19 17.18
C LYS A 54 -5.23 -11.93 17.88
N LYS A 55 -4.56 -11.04 17.13
CA LYS A 55 -4.06 -9.77 17.68
C LYS A 55 -5.20 -8.86 18.11
N GLY A 56 -6.24 -8.73 17.28
CA GLY A 56 -7.42 -7.92 17.55
C GLY A 56 -8.25 -8.41 18.75
N GLU A 57 -8.48 -9.73 18.85
CA GLU A 57 -9.16 -10.35 19.99
C GLU A 57 -8.38 -10.10 21.29
N HIS A 58 -7.06 -10.31 21.30
CA HIS A 58 -6.21 -10.05 22.47
C HIS A 58 -6.25 -8.58 22.92
N GLU A 59 -6.20 -7.63 21.98
CA GLU A 59 -6.30 -6.20 22.32
C GLU A 59 -7.70 -5.83 22.82
N PHE A 60 -8.76 -6.41 22.24
CA PHE A 60 -10.12 -6.23 22.74
C PHE A 60 -10.28 -6.75 24.18
N GLU A 61 -9.76 -7.95 24.46
CA GLU A 61 -9.78 -8.55 25.80
C GLU A 61 -9.07 -7.69 26.85
N LYS A 62 -7.96 -7.04 26.51
CA LYS A 62 -7.29 -6.08 27.41
C LYS A 62 -8.13 -4.84 27.71
N LEU A 63 -8.94 -4.39 26.75
CA LEU A 63 -9.82 -3.23 26.91
C LEU A 63 -11.08 -3.58 27.69
N LEU A 64 -11.52 -4.85 27.62
CA LEU A 64 -12.78 -5.33 28.19
C LEU A 64 -12.97 -4.98 29.68
N PRO A 65 -12.01 -5.15 30.60
CA PRO A 65 -12.18 -4.77 32.00
C PRO A 65 -12.53 -3.29 32.22
N ASN A 66 -12.01 -2.40 31.37
CA ASN A 66 -12.31 -0.96 31.45
C ASN A 66 -13.62 -0.62 30.75
N LEU A 67 -13.91 -1.29 29.64
CA LEU A 67 -15.18 -1.15 28.91
C LEU A 67 -16.37 -1.62 29.75
N MET A 68 -16.22 -2.70 30.52
CA MET A 68 -17.26 -3.24 31.40
C MET A 68 -17.58 -2.34 32.59
N LYS A 69 -16.67 -1.42 32.98
CA LYS A 69 -16.94 -0.40 34.00
C LYS A 69 -17.86 0.71 33.48
N ASN A 70 -18.03 0.83 32.17
CA ASN A 70 -18.92 1.82 31.59
C ASN A 70 -20.40 1.40 31.83
N PRO A 71 -21.18 2.16 32.61
CA PRO A 71 -22.56 1.80 32.92
C PRO A 71 -23.46 1.77 31.68
N LYS A 72 -23.09 2.49 30.61
CA LYS A 72 -23.86 2.52 29.36
C LYS A 72 -23.66 1.26 28.51
N LYS A 73 -22.65 0.43 28.80
CA LYS A 73 -22.25 -0.74 27.98
C LYS A 73 -22.06 -0.41 26.50
N VAL A 74 -21.58 0.79 26.21
CA VAL A 74 -21.24 1.24 24.85
C VAL A 74 -19.73 1.37 24.73
N ILE A 75 -19.16 0.75 23.71
CA ILE A 75 -17.77 0.93 23.30
C ILE A 75 -17.69 2.25 22.51
N PRO A 76 -16.89 3.23 22.96
CA PRO A 76 -16.72 4.49 22.22
C PRO A 76 -16.18 4.23 20.81
N GLY A 77 -16.70 4.97 19.83
CA GLY A 77 -16.32 4.82 18.43
C GLY A 77 -14.83 5.06 18.19
N ARG A 78 -14.20 5.99 18.92
CA ARG A 78 -12.73 6.18 18.90
C ARG A 78 -11.93 4.93 19.30
N VAL A 79 -12.44 4.12 20.23
CA VAL A 79 -11.78 2.88 20.67
C VAL A 79 -11.92 1.82 19.57
N ALA A 80 -13.12 1.66 19.02
CA ALA A 80 -13.35 0.79 17.87
C ALA A 80 -12.54 1.21 16.64
N PHE A 81 -12.41 2.52 16.40
CA PHE A 81 -11.60 3.06 15.31
C PHE A 81 -10.11 2.76 15.50
N ARG A 82 -9.59 2.79 16.74
CA ARG A 82 -8.22 2.37 17.01
C ARG A 82 -8.00 0.88 16.72
N LEU A 83 -8.96 0.02 17.08
CA LEU A 83 -8.92 -1.40 16.73
C LEU A 83 -8.84 -1.59 15.20
N TYR A 84 -9.62 -0.83 14.46
CA TYR A 84 -9.62 -0.81 13.00
C TYR A 84 -8.30 -0.27 12.40
N ASP A 85 -7.93 0.96 12.70
CA ASP A 85 -6.82 1.67 12.05
C ASP A 85 -5.45 1.14 12.48
N THR A 86 -5.27 0.86 13.77
CA THR A 86 -3.95 0.46 14.31
C THR A 86 -3.72 -1.04 14.19
N PHE A 87 -4.75 -1.85 14.41
CA PHE A 87 -4.61 -3.31 14.51
C PHE A 87 -5.25 -4.07 13.34
N GLY A 88 -5.86 -3.35 12.38
CA GLY A 88 -6.53 -3.95 11.23
C GLY A 88 -7.80 -4.72 11.60
N PHE A 89 -8.35 -4.49 12.79
CA PHE A 89 -9.45 -5.26 13.33
C PHE A 89 -10.80 -4.71 12.87
N PRO A 90 -11.57 -5.44 12.03
CA PRO A 90 -12.77 -4.88 11.42
C PRO A 90 -13.82 -4.44 12.44
N LEU A 91 -14.57 -3.39 12.10
CA LEU A 91 -15.65 -2.87 12.95
C LEU A 91 -16.70 -3.95 13.23
N GLU A 92 -17.04 -4.73 12.21
CA GLU A 92 -18.06 -5.78 12.28
C GLU A 92 -17.69 -6.84 13.33
N ILE A 93 -16.41 -7.22 13.39
CA ILE A 93 -15.92 -8.17 14.39
C ILE A 93 -15.91 -7.55 15.79
N THR A 94 -15.60 -6.25 15.88
CA THR A 94 -15.69 -5.50 17.14
C THR A 94 -17.13 -5.44 17.64
N GLU A 95 -18.10 -5.21 16.75
CA GLU A 95 -19.55 -5.22 17.06
C GLU A 95 -20.01 -6.61 17.52
N GLU A 96 -19.58 -7.67 16.84
CA GLU A 96 -19.88 -9.05 17.25
C GLU A 96 -19.34 -9.37 18.65
N LEU A 97 -18.08 -9.03 18.93
CA LEU A 97 -17.47 -9.24 20.25
C LEU A 97 -18.12 -8.39 21.35
N ALA A 98 -18.48 -7.14 21.03
CA ALA A 98 -19.23 -6.29 21.94
C ALA A 98 -20.56 -6.95 22.31
N SER A 99 -21.31 -7.45 21.32
CA SER A 99 -22.61 -8.09 21.52
C SER A 99 -22.50 -9.33 22.42
N GLU A 100 -21.46 -10.14 22.25
CA GLU A 100 -21.19 -11.31 23.10
C GLU A 100 -20.97 -10.96 24.58
N HIS A 101 -20.48 -9.75 24.85
CA HIS A 101 -20.29 -9.22 26.21
C HIS A 101 -21.45 -8.32 26.67
N GLY A 102 -22.56 -8.29 25.93
CA GLY A 102 -23.73 -7.48 26.25
C GLY A 102 -23.50 -5.98 26.06
N MET A 103 -22.60 -5.61 25.16
CA MET A 103 -22.24 -4.24 24.79
C MET A 103 -22.62 -3.93 23.34
N THR A 104 -22.65 -2.64 23.00
CA THR A 104 -22.77 -2.14 21.62
C THR A 104 -21.58 -1.24 21.28
N VAL A 105 -21.36 -0.98 20.00
CA VAL A 105 -20.36 0.00 19.54
C VAL A 105 -21.07 1.27 19.11
N ASP A 106 -20.53 2.43 19.50
CA ASP A 106 -20.99 3.72 18.99
C ASP A 106 -20.50 3.91 17.54
N ARG A 107 -21.33 3.46 16.60
CA ARG A 107 -21.03 3.52 15.16
C ARG A 107 -20.99 4.95 14.63
N GLU A 108 -21.74 5.87 15.23
CA GLU A 108 -21.74 7.27 14.81
C GLU A 108 -20.41 7.94 15.18
N ASP A 109 -19.92 7.72 16.40
CA ASP A 109 -18.60 8.20 16.83
C ASP A 109 -17.46 7.51 16.04
N PHE A 110 -17.62 6.24 15.66
CA PHE A 110 -16.65 5.55 14.80
C PHE A 110 -16.57 6.23 13.43
N ASN A 111 -17.72 6.48 12.79
CA ASN A 111 -17.76 7.12 11.48
C ASN A 111 -17.16 8.51 11.52
N LYS A 112 -17.41 9.30 12.57
CA LYS A 112 -16.76 10.61 12.78
C LYS A 112 -15.24 10.51 12.88
N ALA A 113 -14.73 9.52 13.63
CA ALA A 113 -13.29 9.29 13.74
C ALA A 113 -12.68 8.83 12.41
N PHE A 114 -13.38 7.96 11.68
CA PHE A 114 -12.99 7.47 10.37
C PHE A 114 -12.96 8.61 9.34
N GLU A 115 -14.00 9.44 9.28
CA GLU A 115 -14.06 10.61 8.41
C GLU A 115 -12.96 11.62 8.73
N ALA A 116 -12.71 11.91 10.01
CA ALA A 116 -11.62 12.81 10.41
C ALA A 116 -10.25 12.27 9.97
N HIS A 117 -10.04 10.95 10.07
CA HIS A 117 -8.82 10.30 9.58
C HIS A 117 -8.71 10.32 8.05
N GLN A 118 -9.82 10.13 7.35
CA GLN A 118 -9.88 10.31 5.89
C GLN A 118 -9.55 11.74 5.50
N GLU A 119 -10.10 12.73 6.21
CA GLU A 119 -9.90 14.15 5.91
C GLU A 119 -8.45 14.58 6.19
N LEU A 120 -7.85 14.12 7.28
CA LEU A 120 -6.41 14.27 7.53
C LEU A 120 -5.56 13.66 6.41
N SER A 121 -6.01 12.53 5.85
CA SER A 121 -5.36 11.90 4.69
C SER A 121 -5.58 12.68 3.39
N LYS A 122 -6.73 13.35 3.23
CA LYS A 122 -7.13 14.16 2.07
C LYS A 122 -6.57 15.57 2.07
N GLN A 123 -6.31 16.18 3.22
CA GLN A 123 -5.66 17.50 3.31
C GLN A 123 -4.26 17.50 2.71
N GLY A 124 -3.63 16.33 2.54
CA GLY A 124 -2.42 16.13 1.73
C GLY A 124 -2.66 15.73 0.27
N ALA A 125 -3.91 15.42 -0.12
CA ALA A 125 -4.34 14.95 -1.44
C ALA A 125 -5.01 16.04 -2.30
N ASP A 126 -5.68 17.04 -1.71
CA ASP A 126 -6.39 18.09 -2.48
C ASP A 126 -5.45 19.10 -3.16
N LYS A 127 -4.14 19.03 -2.90
CA LYS A 127 -3.08 19.74 -3.64
C LYS A 127 -2.30 18.83 -4.58
N VAL A 128 -2.82 17.66 -4.94
CA VAL A 128 -2.10 16.72 -5.81
C VAL A 128 -2.19 17.16 -7.27
N PHE A 129 -1.12 17.78 -7.77
CA PHE A 129 -0.85 17.92 -9.20
C PHE A 129 -0.59 16.53 -9.82
N LYS A 130 -0.75 16.42 -11.15
CA LYS A 130 -0.52 15.18 -11.93
C LYS A 130 0.76 14.46 -11.45
N GLY A 131 0.63 13.22 -10.96
CA GLY A 131 1.75 12.40 -10.48
C GLY A 131 2.00 12.40 -8.96
N GLY A 132 1.08 12.88 -8.11
CA GLY A 132 1.24 12.78 -6.65
C GLY A 132 1.98 13.96 -5.98
N LEU A 133 2.07 15.10 -6.67
CA LEU A 133 2.88 16.25 -6.27
C LEU A 133 2.07 17.29 -5.51
N ALA A 134 2.56 17.76 -4.36
CA ALA A 134 1.89 18.82 -3.59
C ALA A 134 2.02 20.23 -4.21
N ASP A 135 3.02 20.45 -5.09
CA ASP A 135 3.26 21.69 -5.83
C ASP A 135 4.13 21.46 -7.08
N ASN A 136 4.63 22.54 -7.71
CA ASN A 136 5.56 22.51 -8.86
C ASN A 136 6.85 23.31 -8.59
N THR A 137 7.32 23.33 -7.35
CA THR A 137 8.59 23.94 -6.97
C THR A 137 9.77 23.14 -7.52
N GLU A 138 10.96 23.75 -7.58
CA GLU A 138 12.18 23.07 -7.99
C GLU A 138 12.46 21.82 -7.13
N MET A 139 12.26 21.93 -5.81
CA MET A 139 12.49 20.81 -4.89
C MET A 139 11.51 19.66 -5.13
N THR A 140 10.24 19.95 -5.38
CA THR A 140 9.26 18.91 -5.72
C THR A 140 9.57 18.24 -7.06
N ARG A 141 10.10 18.96 -8.06
CA ARG A 141 10.62 18.35 -9.31
C ARG A 141 11.80 17.43 -9.08
N LYS A 142 12.72 17.82 -8.18
CA LYS A 142 13.86 16.99 -7.76
C LYS A 142 13.36 15.71 -7.09
N LEU A 143 12.54 15.83 -6.06
CA LEU A 143 11.98 14.69 -5.32
C LEU A 143 11.11 13.78 -6.21
N HIS A 144 10.42 14.33 -7.20
CA HIS A 144 9.68 13.53 -8.18
C HIS A 144 10.61 12.68 -9.03
N THR A 145 11.69 13.25 -9.54
CA THR A 145 12.70 12.49 -10.30
C THR A 145 13.37 11.44 -9.42
N ALA A 146 13.68 11.77 -8.16
CA ALA A 146 14.20 10.81 -7.19
C ALA A 146 13.22 9.65 -6.93
N THR A 147 11.90 9.88 -7.01
CA THR A 147 10.88 8.84 -6.85
C THR A 147 10.97 7.77 -7.94
N HIS A 148 11.24 8.14 -9.19
CA HIS A 148 11.43 7.17 -10.29
C HIS A 148 12.73 6.36 -10.11
N LEU A 149 13.82 7.03 -9.72
CA LEU A 149 15.08 6.34 -9.41
C LEU A 149 14.88 5.33 -8.27
N LEU A 150 14.17 5.75 -7.21
CA LEU A 150 13.83 4.91 -6.08
C LEU A 150 12.99 3.71 -6.50
N HIS A 151 11.94 3.92 -7.30
CA HIS A 151 11.06 2.84 -7.74
C HIS A 151 11.82 1.78 -8.55
N LYS A 152 12.67 2.22 -9.48
CA LYS A 152 13.52 1.30 -10.25
C LYS A 152 14.52 0.57 -9.36
N ALA A 153 15.18 1.27 -8.43
CA ALA A 153 16.11 0.66 -7.49
C ALA A 153 15.45 -0.39 -6.59
N LEU A 154 14.24 -0.12 -6.09
CA LEU A 154 13.45 -1.08 -5.32
C LEU A 154 13.16 -2.35 -6.11
N ARG A 155 12.77 -2.22 -7.38
CA ARG A 155 12.53 -3.38 -8.26
C ARG A 155 13.80 -4.19 -8.50
N MET A 156 14.96 -3.54 -8.63
CA MET A 156 16.24 -4.23 -8.81
C MET A 156 16.67 -5.01 -7.56
N VAL A 157 16.44 -4.46 -6.37
CA VAL A 157 16.88 -5.06 -5.09
C VAL A 157 15.89 -6.09 -4.57
N LEU A 158 14.59 -5.81 -4.66
CA LEU A 158 13.55 -6.64 -4.07
C LEU A 158 12.91 -7.59 -5.09
N GLY A 159 12.78 -7.17 -6.36
CA GLY A 159 12.17 -7.96 -7.42
C GLY A 159 11.03 -7.24 -8.14
N ASP A 160 10.58 -7.83 -9.26
CA ASP A 160 9.59 -7.24 -10.17
C ASP A 160 8.17 -7.15 -9.60
N HIS A 161 7.89 -7.82 -8.48
CA HIS A 161 6.62 -7.71 -7.76
C HIS A 161 6.41 -6.35 -7.11
N VAL A 162 7.48 -5.56 -6.94
CA VAL A 162 7.38 -4.20 -6.42
C VAL A 162 6.55 -3.35 -7.37
N GLN A 163 5.38 -2.96 -6.90
CA GLN A 163 4.45 -2.08 -7.61
C GLN A 163 4.07 -0.92 -6.71
N GLN A 164 4.08 0.30 -7.25
CA GLN A 164 3.59 1.48 -6.53
C GLN A 164 2.11 1.33 -6.17
N LYS A 165 1.79 1.62 -4.90
CA LYS A 165 0.43 1.72 -4.35
C LYS A 165 0.05 3.14 -3.95
N GLY A 166 1.03 4.01 -3.74
CA GLY A 166 0.80 5.40 -3.41
C GLY A 166 2.10 6.21 -3.49
N SER A 167 1.97 7.49 -3.83
CA SER A 167 3.07 8.44 -3.78
C SER A 167 2.56 9.78 -3.27
N ASN A 168 3.36 10.45 -2.45
CA ASN A 168 3.08 11.81 -1.99
C ASN A 168 4.41 12.55 -1.84
N ILE A 169 4.57 13.64 -2.60
CA ILE A 169 5.79 14.43 -2.62
C ILE A 169 5.47 15.85 -2.16
N THR A 170 6.22 16.34 -1.19
CA THR A 170 6.20 17.73 -0.72
C THR A 170 7.56 18.38 -0.94
N VAL A 171 7.73 19.66 -0.61
CA VAL A 171 9.05 20.32 -0.65
C VAL A 171 10.04 19.74 0.36
N GLU A 172 9.55 19.10 1.43
CA GLU A 172 10.39 18.60 2.51
C GLU A 172 10.81 17.14 2.31
N ARG A 173 9.95 16.32 1.67
CA ARG A 173 10.15 14.87 1.58
C ARG A 173 9.32 14.23 0.49
N LEU A 174 9.74 13.03 0.07
CA LEU A 174 8.90 12.09 -0.66
C LEU A 174 8.44 10.94 0.24
N ARG A 175 7.24 10.43 -0.05
CA ARG A 175 6.65 9.21 0.51
C ARG A 175 6.29 8.28 -0.64
N PHE A 176 6.83 7.07 -0.62
CA PHE A 176 6.59 6.07 -1.64
C PHE A 176 6.07 4.77 -1.02
N ASP A 177 4.88 4.36 -1.42
CA ASP A 177 4.20 3.16 -0.93
C ASP A 177 4.21 2.11 -2.03
N PHE A 178 4.64 0.89 -1.71
CA PHE A 178 4.83 -0.16 -2.70
C PHE A 178 4.48 -1.55 -2.16
N VAL A 179 4.10 -2.44 -3.06
CA VAL A 179 3.82 -3.85 -2.75
C VAL A 179 5.11 -4.56 -2.37
N HIS A 180 5.18 -5.01 -1.13
CA HIS A 180 6.20 -5.94 -0.65
C HIS A 180 5.69 -6.54 0.68
N PRO A 181 5.60 -7.87 0.82
CA PRO A 181 5.05 -8.50 2.01
C PRO A 181 5.92 -8.29 3.26
N ASP A 182 7.24 -8.33 3.07
CA ASP A 182 8.19 -8.36 4.17
C ASP A 182 8.75 -6.98 4.53
N LYS A 183 9.24 -6.86 5.76
CA LYS A 183 10.05 -5.70 6.16
C LYS A 183 11.39 -5.77 5.40
N MET A 184 11.78 -4.66 4.79
CA MET A 184 13.11 -4.55 4.19
C MET A 184 14.19 -4.66 5.26
N THR A 185 15.23 -5.43 4.96
CA THR A 185 16.46 -5.49 5.76
C THR A 185 17.24 -4.19 5.62
N ASP A 186 18.05 -3.85 6.63
CA ASP A 186 18.91 -2.66 6.58
C ASP A 186 19.86 -2.70 5.38
N ALA A 187 20.36 -3.90 5.01
CA ALA A 187 21.18 -4.10 3.82
C ALA A 187 20.43 -3.77 2.52
N GLN A 188 19.17 -4.19 2.39
CA GLN A 188 18.34 -3.84 1.23
C GLN A 188 18.07 -2.33 1.16
N ILE A 189 17.80 -1.70 2.30
CA ILE A 189 17.59 -0.24 2.38
C ILE A 189 18.85 0.50 1.92
N SER A 190 20.02 0.14 2.47
CA SER A 190 21.30 0.73 2.09
C SER A 190 21.64 0.48 0.61
N GLN A 191 21.33 -0.70 0.08
CA GLN A 191 21.57 -1.01 -1.33
C GLN A 191 20.69 -0.16 -2.26
N VAL A 192 19.40 0.01 -1.94
CA VAL A 192 18.51 0.88 -2.71
C VAL A 192 19.01 2.32 -2.69
N GLU A 193 19.37 2.84 -1.52
CA GLU A 193 19.92 4.20 -1.39
C GLU A 193 21.23 4.36 -2.18
N ALA A 194 22.13 3.38 -2.14
CA ALA A 194 23.37 3.39 -2.90
C ALA A 194 23.14 3.41 -4.41
N ILE A 195 22.20 2.61 -4.92
CA ILE A 195 21.85 2.58 -6.34
C ILE A 195 21.33 3.96 -6.79
N VAL A 196 20.41 4.57 -6.04
CA VAL A 196 19.86 5.89 -6.39
C VAL A 196 20.99 6.94 -6.45
N ASN A 197 21.85 6.98 -5.44
CA ASN A 197 22.97 7.92 -5.40
C ASN A 197 24.01 7.66 -6.51
N GLU A 198 24.22 6.42 -6.91
CA GLU A 198 25.05 6.08 -8.05
C GLU A 198 24.47 6.68 -9.35
N GLN A 199 23.16 6.58 -9.57
CA GLN A 199 22.50 7.15 -10.75
C GLN A 199 22.51 8.69 -10.76
N ILE A 200 22.45 9.32 -9.59
CA ILE A 200 22.67 10.76 -9.44
C ILE A 200 24.10 11.11 -9.86
N LYS A 201 25.09 10.36 -9.35
CA LYS A 201 26.51 10.57 -9.65
C LYS A 201 26.84 10.39 -11.15
N ARG A 202 26.10 9.51 -11.85
CA ARG A 202 26.21 9.31 -13.30
C ARG A 202 25.70 10.50 -14.13
N LYS A 203 24.98 11.46 -13.53
CA LYS A 203 24.50 12.69 -14.20
C LYS A 203 23.68 12.40 -15.46
N LEU A 204 22.71 11.50 -15.32
CA LEU A 204 21.90 11.02 -16.42
C LEU A 204 20.97 12.13 -16.93
N PRO A 205 20.91 12.36 -18.26
CA PRO A 205 19.96 13.28 -18.84
C PRO A 205 18.53 12.73 -18.69
N VAL A 206 17.60 13.62 -18.39
CA VAL A 206 16.17 13.31 -18.28
C VAL A 206 15.44 13.85 -19.51
N ASN A 207 14.96 12.93 -20.34
CA ASN A 207 14.30 13.26 -21.60
C ASN A 207 12.80 12.96 -21.53
N MET A 208 11.98 13.83 -22.10
CA MET A 208 10.53 13.64 -22.23
C MET A 208 10.16 13.45 -23.68
N GLN A 209 9.37 12.42 -23.95
CA GLN A 209 8.79 12.16 -25.27
C GLN A 209 7.29 11.90 -25.14
N MET A 210 6.52 12.40 -26.10
CA MET A 210 5.11 12.01 -26.24
C MET A 210 5.01 10.90 -27.27
N MET A 211 4.33 9.81 -26.94
CA MET A 211 4.14 8.66 -27.83
C MET A 211 2.83 7.93 -27.51
N ASP A 212 2.43 7.01 -28.38
CA ASP A 212 1.27 6.16 -28.12
C ASP A 212 1.53 5.23 -26.94
N LEU A 213 0.52 4.96 -26.11
CA LEU A 213 0.65 4.10 -24.93
C LEU A 213 1.18 2.69 -25.28
N GLU A 214 0.78 2.14 -26.42
CA GLU A 214 1.25 0.81 -26.84
C GLU A 214 2.72 0.85 -27.29
N GLU A 215 3.16 1.95 -27.90
CA GLU A 215 4.57 2.18 -28.22
C GLU A 215 5.40 2.39 -26.95
N ALA A 216 4.88 3.14 -25.97
CA ALA A 216 5.51 3.33 -24.68
C ALA A 216 5.77 1.98 -24.00
N LYS A 217 4.76 1.12 -23.90
CA LYS A 217 4.89 -0.24 -23.35
C LYS A 217 5.92 -1.07 -24.11
N LYS A 218 5.91 -1.05 -25.44
CA LYS A 218 6.90 -1.77 -26.29
C LYS A 218 8.32 -1.26 -26.08
N SER A 219 8.48 0.02 -25.76
CA SER A 219 9.79 0.62 -25.47
C SER A 219 10.35 0.27 -24.08
N GLY A 220 9.62 -0.56 -23.31
CA GLY A 220 9.98 -0.92 -21.94
C GLY A 220 9.63 0.16 -20.92
N ALA A 221 8.82 1.16 -21.29
CA ALA A 221 8.35 2.16 -20.35
C ALA A 221 7.41 1.51 -19.34
N MET A 222 7.72 1.68 -18.06
CA MET A 222 6.83 1.24 -16.99
C MET A 222 5.63 2.19 -16.92
N ALA A 223 4.43 1.61 -16.86
CA ALA A 223 3.20 2.31 -16.58
C ALA A 223 2.66 1.83 -15.23
N LEU A 224 2.02 2.72 -14.48
CA LEU A 224 1.40 2.37 -13.21
C LEU A 224 0.12 1.57 -13.48
N PHE A 225 0.05 0.36 -12.92
CA PHE A 225 -1.10 -0.51 -13.08
C PHE A 225 -2.34 0.11 -12.42
N GLY A 226 -3.42 0.27 -13.19
CA GLY A 226 -4.71 0.79 -12.70
C GLY A 226 -4.96 2.28 -13.00
N GLU A 227 -3.99 3.03 -13.53
CA GLU A 227 -4.25 4.38 -14.01
C GLU A 227 -4.90 4.37 -15.40
N LYS A 228 -5.89 5.26 -15.60
CA LYS A 228 -6.48 5.49 -16.91
C LYS A 228 -5.57 6.43 -17.69
N TYR A 229 -4.84 5.88 -18.66
CA TYR A 229 -4.00 6.64 -19.57
C TYR A 229 -4.77 7.10 -20.81
N GLU A 230 -4.42 8.29 -21.30
CA GLU A 230 -4.82 8.75 -22.63
C GLU A 230 -4.08 7.94 -23.71
N LYS A 231 -4.54 8.02 -24.97
CA LYS A 231 -3.88 7.33 -26.09
C LYS A 231 -2.44 7.79 -26.29
N ILE A 232 -2.21 9.11 -26.17
CA ILE A 232 -0.89 9.71 -26.22
C ILE A 232 -0.46 10.01 -24.80
N VAL A 233 0.69 9.49 -24.39
CA VAL A 233 1.24 9.65 -23.04
C VAL A 233 2.61 10.31 -23.06
N LYS A 234 2.96 10.97 -21.96
CA LYS A 234 4.32 11.46 -21.72
C LYS A 234 5.15 10.35 -21.10
N VAL A 235 6.29 10.06 -21.72
CA VAL A 235 7.28 9.11 -21.24
C VAL A 235 8.54 9.87 -20.87
N TYR A 236 8.95 9.74 -19.61
CA TYR A 236 10.20 10.28 -19.11
C TYR A 236 11.25 9.16 -19.07
N THR A 237 12.45 9.46 -19.59
CA THR A 237 13.59 8.55 -19.61
C THR A 237 14.76 9.19 -18.89
N MET A 238 15.26 8.55 -17.83
CA MET A 238 16.46 8.96 -17.09
C MET A 238 17.63 8.09 -17.53
N GLY A 239 18.36 8.55 -18.56
CA GLY A 239 19.45 7.80 -19.19
C GLY A 239 19.04 6.38 -19.62
N ASP A 240 19.86 5.40 -19.26
CA ASP A 240 19.62 3.97 -19.47
C ASP A 240 18.97 3.28 -18.26
N PHE A 241 18.67 4.02 -17.20
CA PHE A 241 18.30 3.45 -15.91
C PHE A 241 16.79 3.28 -15.73
N SER A 242 16.01 4.36 -15.95
CA SER A 242 14.56 4.33 -15.82
C SER A 242 13.86 4.95 -17.02
N ARG A 243 12.69 4.38 -17.35
CA ARG A 243 11.78 4.85 -18.39
C ARG A 243 10.36 4.62 -17.90
N GLU A 244 9.60 5.68 -17.71
CA GLU A 244 8.29 5.61 -17.07
C GLU A 244 7.27 6.55 -17.73
N VAL A 245 6.03 6.11 -17.80
CA VAL A 245 4.89 6.94 -18.20
C VAL A 245 4.55 7.86 -17.03
N CYS A 246 4.77 9.16 -17.19
CA CYS A 246 4.56 10.13 -16.10
C CYS A 246 4.08 11.48 -16.64
N GLY A 247 3.08 12.06 -15.97
CA GLY A 247 2.51 13.36 -16.33
C GLY A 247 3.08 14.55 -15.57
N GLY A 248 3.92 14.31 -14.56
CA GLY A 248 4.47 15.35 -13.70
C GLY A 248 5.80 15.94 -14.19
N PRO A 249 6.22 17.09 -13.66
CA PRO A 249 7.48 17.76 -13.99
C PRO A 249 8.70 17.04 -13.42
N HIS A 250 9.82 17.09 -14.13
CA HIS A 250 11.10 16.48 -13.75
C HIS A 250 12.24 17.50 -13.81
N VAL A 251 13.38 17.17 -13.22
CA VAL A 251 14.65 17.87 -13.50
C VAL A 251 15.16 17.53 -14.88
N GLU A 252 16.12 18.29 -15.40
CA GLU A 252 16.75 18.02 -16.70
C GLU A 252 17.90 17.02 -16.58
N ASN A 253 18.55 16.95 -15.41
CA ASN A 253 19.62 16.00 -15.16
C ASN A 253 19.58 15.44 -13.73
N THR A 254 19.91 14.16 -13.54
CA THR A 254 19.95 13.56 -12.19
C THR A 254 21.01 14.19 -11.29
N SER A 255 21.99 14.92 -11.83
CA SER A 255 22.97 15.69 -11.05
C SER A 255 22.34 16.76 -10.16
N ASP A 256 21.15 17.23 -10.52
CA ASP A 256 20.46 18.32 -9.82
C ASP A 256 19.84 17.87 -8.49
N LEU A 257 19.86 16.56 -8.22
CA LEU A 257 19.18 15.95 -7.08
C LEU A 257 19.96 16.05 -5.75
N GLY A 258 21.27 16.34 -5.77
CA GLY A 258 22.07 16.32 -4.53
C GLY A 258 22.27 14.89 -4.02
N VAL A 259 22.12 14.66 -2.72
CA VAL A 259 22.27 13.32 -2.11
C VAL A 259 20.90 12.77 -1.71
N PHE A 260 20.57 11.58 -2.18
CA PHE A 260 19.34 10.89 -1.81
C PHE A 260 19.50 10.10 -0.51
N LYS A 261 18.52 10.21 0.38
CA LYS A 261 18.56 9.52 1.67
C LYS A 261 17.21 9.00 2.12
N ILE A 262 17.15 7.72 2.48
CA ILE A 262 15.99 7.08 3.08
C ILE A 262 15.99 7.39 4.57
N THR A 263 14.96 8.13 5.03
CA THR A 263 14.82 8.50 6.44
C THR A 263 14.03 7.48 7.24
N LYS A 264 13.11 6.76 6.59
CA LYS A 264 12.28 5.75 7.27
C LYS A 264 11.72 4.72 6.29
N GLU A 265 11.71 3.47 6.73
CA GLU A 265 10.97 2.37 6.14
C GLU A 265 9.99 1.82 7.19
N GLN A 266 8.73 1.58 6.81
CA GLN A 266 7.72 1.04 7.72
C GLN A 266 6.58 0.33 6.97
N SER A 267 5.81 -0.50 7.70
CA SER A 267 4.56 -1.04 7.19
C SER A 267 3.54 0.08 6.94
N SER A 268 2.83 0.05 5.81
CA SER A 268 1.70 0.94 5.54
C SER A 268 0.36 0.23 5.76
N SER A 269 0.25 -1.00 5.27
CA SER A 269 -0.90 -1.91 5.43
C SER A 269 -0.43 -3.33 5.10
N ALA A 270 -1.32 -4.33 5.24
CA ALA A 270 -0.97 -5.70 4.89
C ALA A 270 -0.44 -5.80 3.44
N GLY A 271 0.78 -6.32 3.28
CA GLY A 271 1.43 -6.48 1.97
C GLY A 271 1.99 -5.20 1.34
N VAL A 272 1.96 -4.05 2.05
CA VAL A 272 2.41 -2.76 1.53
C VAL A 272 3.42 -2.11 2.48
N ARG A 273 4.58 -1.74 1.93
CA ARG A 273 5.64 -1.02 2.63
C ARG A 273 5.66 0.44 2.20
N ARG A 274 6.21 1.30 3.07
CA ARG A 274 6.33 2.75 2.87
C ARG A 274 7.74 3.20 3.15
N ILE A 275 8.33 3.87 2.16
CA ILE A 275 9.59 4.62 2.30
C ILE A 275 9.29 6.11 2.42
N ARG A 276 10.00 6.77 3.33
CA ARG A 276 10.15 8.23 3.37
C ARG A 276 11.60 8.56 3.06
N ALA A 277 11.81 9.53 2.17
CA ALA A 277 13.14 9.95 1.76
C ALA A 277 13.20 11.46 1.52
N VAL A 278 14.41 11.99 1.55
CA VAL A 278 14.74 13.41 1.35
C VAL A 278 15.92 13.53 0.37
N LEU A 279 16.16 14.75 -0.10
CA LEU A 279 17.36 15.13 -0.83
C LEU A 279 18.16 16.12 0.03
N GLU A 280 19.46 15.87 0.20
CA GLU A 280 20.43 16.69 0.95
C GLU A 280 21.43 17.39 0.01
#